data_AF-A0A6C0CBD2-F1
#
_entry.id   AF-A0A6C0CBD2-F1
#
_cell.length_a   1.000
_cell.length_b   1.000
_cell.length_c   1.000
_cell.angle_alpha   90.00
_cell.angle_beta   90.00
_cell.angle_gamma   90.00
#
_symmetry.space_group_name_H-M   'P 1'
#
loop_
_entity.id
_entity.type
_entity.pdbx_description
1 polymer ?
#
loop_
_entity_poly.entity_id
_entity_poly.type
_entity_poly.pdbx_seq_one_letter_code
_entity_poly.pdbx_strand_id
1 'polypeptide(L)'
;MDSLEENNIHPNDLDKLCKTIEPLDKIHHIEIAKILKLSNIYLNENNNGIFVNLNKISITTYNSILSYINFVKKQETYINKDEKLKKDLETTYFKDNKDNISNIVSNVMY
;
A
#
# COMPACT_ATOMS: atom_id res chain seq x y z
N MET A 1 -2.82 25.30 34.42
CA MET A 1 -3.66 24.11 34.67
C MET A 1 -3.97 23.59 33.29
N ASP A 2 -3.14 22.67 32.83
CA ASP A 2 -3.00 22.33 31.42
C ASP A 2 -4.31 21.74 30.91
N SER A 3 -4.86 22.40 29.90
CA SER A 3 -5.98 21.91 29.11
C SER A 3 -5.55 20.61 28.45
N LEU A 4 -6.07 19.49 28.96
CA LEU A 4 -6.06 18.21 28.25
C LEU A 4 -6.84 18.43 26.96
N GLU A 5 -6.13 18.68 25.86
CA GLU A 5 -6.71 18.56 24.52
C GLU A 5 -7.23 17.12 24.39
N GLU A 6 -8.55 16.97 24.45
CA GLU A 6 -9.22 15.72 24.11
C GLU A 6 -8.76 15.30 22.71
N ASN A 7 -8.04 14.18 22.64
CA ASN A 7 -7.65 13.57 21.37
C ASN A 7 -8.94 13.14 20.64
N ASN A 8 -9.41 13.99 19.73
CA ASN A 8 -10.61 13.84 18.91
C ASN A 8 -10.45 12.81 17.77
N ILE A 9 -9.94 11.61 18.07
CA ILE A 9 -9.99 10.50 17.11
C ILE A 9 -11.17 9.61 17.49
N HIS A 10 -12.16 9.50 16.60
CA HIS A 10 -13.31 8.66 16.86
C HIS A 10 -12.88 7.17 16.91
N PRO A 11 -13.33 6.36 17.89
CA PRO A 11 -12.92 4.95 18.01
C PRO A 11 -13.13 4.12 16.73
N ASN A 12 -14.21 4.40 16.00
CA ASN A 12 -14.50 3.76 14.71
C ASN A 12 -13.40 4.01 13.66
N ASP A 13 -12.74 5.15 13.70
CA ASP A 13 -11.68 5.48 12.73
C ASP A 13 -10.36 4.80 13.08
N LEU A 14 -10.10 4.57 14.37
CA LEU A 14 -8.99 3.71 14.82
C LEU A 14 -9.21 2.24 14.41
N ASP A 15 -10.45 1.73 14.51
CA ASP A 15 -10.79 0.37 14.06
C ASP A 15 -10.60 0.21 12.55
N LYS A 16 -11.07 1.19 11.75
CA LYS A 16 -10.82 1.22 10.29
C LYS A 16 -9.33 1.29 9.97
N LEU A 17 -8.57 2.08 10.73
CA LEU A 17 -7.13 2.18 10.55
C LEU A 17 -6.46 0.82 10.76
N CYS A 18 -6.80 0.11 11.84
CA CYS A 18 -6.26 -1.21 12.14
C CYS A 18 -6.56 -2.21 11.02
N LYS A 19 -7.83 -2.30 10.60
CA LYS A 19 -8.28 -3.16 9.48
C LYS A 19 -7.62 -2.83 8.15
N THR A 20 -7.15 -1.58 7.98
CA THR A 20 -6.42 -1.17 6.78
C THR A 20 -4.94 -1.55 6.84
N ILE A 21 -4.34 -1.56 8.03
CA ILE A 21 -2.91 -1.83 8.23
C ILE A 21 -2.62 -3.33 8.26
N GLU A 22 -3.46 -4.12 8.93
CA GLU A 22 -3.27 -5.57 9.08
C GLU A 22 -2.99 -6.34 7.78
N PRO A 23 -3.71 -6.10 6.66
CA PRO A 23 -3.48 -6.84 5.42
C PRO A 23 -2.29 -6.31 4.59
N LEU A 24 -1.65 -5.21 4.99
CA LEU A 24 -0.51 -4.68 4.25
C LEU A 24 0.71 -5.59 4.36
N ASP A 25 1.57 -5.55 3.35
CA ASP A 25 2.84 -6.26 3.38
C ASP A 25 3.74 -5.77 4.52
N LYS A 26 4.63 -6.66 4.99
CA LYS A 26 5.59 -6.41 6.06
C LYS A 26 6.39 -5.12 5.87
N ILE A 27 6.73 -4.77 4.63
CA ILE A 27 7.46 -3.53 4.32
C ILE A 27 6.66 -2.30 4.78
N HIS A 28 5.35 -2.29 4.57
CA HIS A 28 4.50 -1.19 5.01
C HIS A 28 4.35 -1.15 6.52
N HIS A 29 4.30 -2.30 7.20
CA HIS A 29 4.33 -2.35 8.67
C HIS A 29 5.61 -1.73 9.23
N ILE A 30 6.77 -1.96 8.59
CA ILE A 30 8.05 -1.36 9.00
C ILE A 30 8.00 0.18 8.88
N GLU A 31 7.47 0.72 7.78
CA GLU A 31 7.35 2.18 7.61
C GLU A 31 6.37 2.80 8.60
N ILE A 32 5.24 2.15 8.86
CA ILE A 32 4.28 2.60 9.88
C ILE A 32 4.92 2.56 11.28
N ALA A 33 5.72 1.54 11.58
CA ALA A 33 6.47 1.46 12.83
C ALA A 33 7.48 2.62 12.98
N LYS A 34 8.11 3.07 11.89
CA LYS A 34 8.99 4.27 11.93
C LYS A 34 8.19 5.52 12.29
N ILE A 35 7.00 5.70 11.71
CA ILE A 35 6.11 6.84 12.05
C ILE A 35 5.75 6.80 13.54
N LEU A 36 5.37 5.63 14.05
CA LEU A 36 5.01 5.42 15.46
C LEU A 36 6.19 5.63 16.42
N LYS A 37 7.42 5.32 15.99
CA LYS A 37 8.62 5.53 16.79
C LYS A 37 8.98 7.01 16.92
N LEU A 38 8.67 7.82 15.90
CA LEU A 38 8.88 9.27 15.92
C LEU A 38 7.87 10.00 16.83
N SER A 39 6.71 9.39 17.12
CA SER A 39 5.67 9.99 17.94
C SER A 39 5.77 9.69 19.45
N ASN A 40 6.90 9.15 19.90
CA ASN A 40 7.22 8.92 21.32
C ASN A 40 6.20 8.02 22.05
N ILE A 41 5.55 7.13 21.31
CA ILE A 41 4.57 6.17 21.83
C ILE A 41 5.30 4.95 22.36
N TYR A 42 4.80 4.35 23.44
CA TYR A 42 5.31 3.08 23.92
C TYR A 42 4.99 1.96 22.93
N LEU A 43 6.03 1.37 22.36
CA LEU A 43 5.96 0.23 21.45
C LEU A 43 6.49 -1.01 22.18
N ASN A 44 5.71 -2.09 22.21
CA ASN A 44 6.18 -3.36 22.73
C ASN A 44 6.63 -4.23 21.55
N GLU A 45 7.94 -4.33 21.36
CA GLU A 45 8.56 -5.09 20.28
C GLU A 45 9.06 -6.45 20.78
N ASN A 46 8.79 -7.50 20.02
CA ASN A 46 9.36 -8.83 20.21
C ASN A 46 9.78 -9.42 18.86
N ASN A 47 10.37 -10.63 18.85
CA ASN A 47 10.79 -11.29 17.61
C ASN A 47 9.66 -11.53 16.59
N ASN A 48 8.39 -11.42 17.01
CA ASN A 48 7.22 -11.67 16.19
C ASN A 48 6.58 -10.37 15.66
N GLY A 49 7.00 -9.20 16.14
CA GLY A 49 6.51 -7.91 15.67
C GLY A 49 6.37 -6.86 16.76
N ILE A 50 5.56 -5.84 16.47
CA ILE A 50 5.35 -4.69 17.34
C ILE A 50 3.87 -4.66 17.75
N PHE A 51 3.63 -4.62 19.06
CA PHE A 51 2.31 -4.35 19.63
C PHE A 51 2.18 -2.86 19.94
N VAL A 52 1.12 -2.25 19.41
CA VAL A 52 0.80 -0.83 19.54
C VAL A 52 -0.61 -0.66 20.07
N ASN A 53 -0.79 0.23 21.04
CA ASN A 53 -2.11 0.68 21.46
C ASN A 53 -2.50 1.95 20.69
N LEU A 54 -3.35 1.79 19.67
CA LEU A 54 -3.80 2.91 18.82
C LEU A 54 -4.60 3.98 19.58
N ASN A 55 -5.20 3.65 20.74
CA ASN A 55 -5.91 4.64 21.56
C ASN A 55 -4.98 5.67 22.21
N LYS A 56 -3.66 5.42 22.20
CA LYS A 56 -2.65 6.32 22.77
C LYS A 56 -1.92 7.15 21.71
N ILE A 57 -2.34 7.08 20.45
CA ILE A 57 -1.72 7.86 19.38
C ILE A 57 -2.29 9.27 19.37
N SER A 58 -1.44 10.27 19.11
CA SER A 58 -1.89 11.64 18.89
C SER A 58 -2.58 11.78 17.52
N ILE A 59 -3.43 12.79 17.37
CA ILE A 59 -4.06 13.12 16.08
C ILE A 59 -3.02 13.35 14.96
N THR A 60 -1.87 13.94 15.30
CA THR A 60 -0.77 14.13 14.35
C THR A 60 -0.22 12.80 13.85
N THR A 61 0.01 11.86 14.76
CA THR A 61 0.48 10.51 14.41
C THR A 61 -0.54 9.78 13.54
N TYR A 62 -1.82 9.84 13.93
CA TYR A 62 -2.92 9.28 13.15
C TYR A 62 -2.93 9.82 11.71
N ASN A 63 -2.83 11.13 11.55
CA ASN A 63 -2.79 11.77 10.25
C ASN A 63 -1.55 11.36 9.43
N SER A 64 -0.37 11.25 10.05
CA SER A 64 0.84 10.78 9.36
C SER A 64 0.69 9.35 8.83
N ILE A 65 0.12 8.45 9.63
CA ILE A 65 -0.15 7.08 9.20
C ILE A 65 -1.17 7.07 8.05
N LEU A 66 -2.24 7.86 8.15
CA LEU A 66 -3.27 7.96 7.12
C LEU A 66 -2.69 8.50 5.80
N SER A 67 -1.84 9.53 5.86
CA SER A 67 -1.13 10.06 4.70
C SER A 67 -0.25 8.99 4.03
N TYR A 68 0.46 8.20 4.82
CA TYR A 68 1.28 7.10 4.30
C TYR A 68 0.42 6.02 3.62
N ILE A 69 -0.67 5.58 4.24
CA ILE A 69 -1.60 4.61 3.64
C ILE A 69 -2.15 5.12 2.30
N ASN A 70 -2.55 6.40 2.24
CA ASN A 70 -3.03 7.00 1.01
C ASN A 70 -1.95 7.05 -0.09
N PHE A 71 -0.71 7.30 0.30
CA PHE A 71 0.43 7.23 -0.62
C PHE A 71 0.62 5.82 -1.19
N VAL A 72 0.56 4.77 -0.35
CA VAL A 72 0.66 3.36 -0.79
C VAL A 72 -0.45 3.02 -1.79
N LYS A 73 -1.71 3.31 -1.46
CA LYS A 73 -2.86 3.06 -2.36
C LYS A 73 -2.73 3.78 -3.71
N LYS A 74 -2.19 5.00 -3.69
CA LYS A 74 -1.95 5.78 -4.91
C LYS A 74 -0.86 5.12 -5.77
N GLN A 75 0.22 4.63 -5.17
CA GLN A 75 1.26 3.90 -5.89
C GLN A 75 0.71 2.62 -6.54
N GLU A 76 -0.04 1.80 -5.80
CA GLU A 76 -0.67 0.59 -6.34
C GLU A 76 -1.57 0.91 -7.53
N THR A 77 -2.34 2.00 -7.44
CA THR A 77 -3.21 2.45 -8.53
C THR A 77 -2.42 2.78 -9.80
N TYR A 78 -1.24 3.40 -9.69
CA TYR A 78 -0.41 3.69 -10.85
C TYR A 78 0.22 2.43 -11.43
N ILE A 79 0.77 1.56 -10.57
CA ILE A 79 1.35 0.28 -10.99
C ILE A 79 0.31 -0.54 -11.76
N ASN A 80 -0.92 -0.65 -11.24
CA ASN A 80 -2.00 -1.38 -11.89
C ASN A 80 -2.40 -0.78 -13.25
N LYS A 81 -2.33 0.56 -13.39
CA LYS A 81 -2.56 1.23 -14.69
C LYS A 81 -1.47 0.89 -15.69
N ASP A 82 -0.22 0.91 -15.26
CA ASP A 82 0.93 0.61 -16.12
C ASP A 82 0.93 -0.86 -16.54
N GLU A 83 0.63 -1.78 -15.62
CA GLU A 83 0.47 -3.21 -15.94
C GLU A 83 -0.67 -3.45 -16.92
N LYS A 84 -1.81 -2.77 -16.72
CA LYS A 84 -2.93 -2.84 -17.64
C LYS A 84 -2.54 -2.33 -19.03
N LEU A 85 -1.90 -1.17 -19.12
CA LEU A 85 -1.43 -0.61 -20.39
C LEU A 85 -0.46 -1.56 -21.11
N LYS A 86 0.50 -2.14 -20.37
CA LYS A 86 1.44 -3.13 -20.90
C LYS A 86 0.72 -4.34 -21.48
N LYS A 87 -0.27 -4.86 -20.74
CA LYS A 87 -1.09 -6.00 -21.18
C LYS A 87 -1.91 -5.65 -22.42
N ASP A 88 -2.55 -4.49 -22.44
CA ASP A 88 -3.36 -4.02 -23.56
C ASP A 88 -2.48 -3.93 -24.83
N LEU A 89 -1.29 -3.31 -24.75
CA LEU A 89 -0.32 -3.26 -25.85
C LEU A 89 0.11 -4.66 -26.33
N GLU A 90 0.43 -5.57 -25.39
CA GLU A 90 0.79 -6.96 -25.72
C GLU A 90 -0.32 -7.65 -26.50
N THR A 91 -1.57 -7.51 -26.04
CA THR A 91 -2.73 -8.12 -26.69
C THR A 91 -3.03 -7.51 -28.05
N THR A 92 -3.04 -6.18 -28.17
CA THR A 92 -3.45 -5.49 -29.41
C THR A 92 -2.41 -5.60 -30.52
N TYR A 93 -1.10 -5.62 -30.20
CA TYR A 93 -0.06 -5.50 -31.22
C TYR A 93 0.79 -6.75 -31.41
N PHE A 94 0.89 -7.63 -30.41
CA PHE A 94 1.82 -8.76 -30.46
C PHE A 94 1.14 -10.14 -30.47
N LYS A 95 -0.09 -10.28 -29.98
CA LYS A 95 -0.82 -11.57 -30.05
C LYS A 95 -1.44 -11.85 -31.42
N ASP A 96 -1.98 -10.84 -32.11
CA ASP A 96 -2.67 -11.03 -33.39
C ASP A 96 -1.72 -11.19 -34.60
N ASN A 97 -0.42 -10.95 -34.43
CA ASN A 97 0.57 -11.05 -35.52
C ASN A 97 1.29 -12.41 -35.61
N LYS A 98 1.06 -13.33 -34.67
CA LYS A 98 1.77 -14.62 -34.64
C LYS A 98 1.32 -15.56 -35.77
N ASP A 99 0.06 -15.48 -36.16
CA ASP A 99 -0.52 -16.30 -37.23
C ASP A 99 -0.04 -15.85 -38.63
N ASN A 100 0.24 -14.56 -38.81
CA ASN A 100 0.74 -14.03 -40.08
C ASN A 100 2.21 -14.36 -40.33
N ILE A 101 3.06 -14.37 -39.29
CA ILE A 101 4.49 -14.69 -39.44
C ILE A 101 4.67 -16.19 -39.75
N SER A 102 3.88 -17.08 -39.13
CA SER A 102 3.91 -18.52 -39.41
C SER A 102 3.61 -18.85 -40.88
N ASN A 103 2.66 -18.13 -41.49
CA ASN A 103 2.28 -18.33 -42.89
C ASN A 103 3.33 -17.79 -43.87
N ILE A 104 4.00 -16.69 -43.54
CA ILE A 104 5.08 -16.14 -44.38
C ILE A 104 6.31 -17.06 -44.39
N VAL A 105 6.73 -17.57 -43.24
CA VAL A 105 7.92 -18.44 -43.13
C VAL A 105 7.68 -19.78 -43.86
N SER A 106 6.45 -20.29 -43.83
CA SER A 106 6.08 -21.52 -44.55
C SER A 106 6.11 -21.36 -46.07
N ASN A 107 5.84 -20.17 -46.60
CA ASN A 107 5.84 -19.90 -48.05
C ASN A 107 7.24 -19.59 -48.61
N VAL A 108 8.25 -19.30 -47.78
CA VAL A 108 9.62 -18.98 -48.21
C VAL A 108 10.55 -20.21 -48.14
N MET A 109 10.12 -21.30 -47.49
CA MET A 109 10.88 -22.54 -47.31
C MET A 109 10.62 -23.63 -48.36
N TYR A 110 9.91 -23.31 -49.46
CA TYR A 110 9.75 -24.14 -50.66
C TYR A 110 10.26 -23.38 -51.88
#